data_AF-A0A2E0RQL1-F1
#
_entry.id   AF-A0A2E0RQL1-F1
#
_cell.length_a   1.000
_cell.length_b   1.000
_cell.length_c   1.000
_cell.angle_alpha   90.00
_cell.angle_beta   90.00
_cell.angle_gamma   90.00
#
_symmetry.space_group_name_H-M   'P 1'
#
loop_
_entity.id
_entity.type
_entity.pdbx_description
1 polymer ?
#
loop_
_entity_poly.entity_id
_entity_poly.type
_entity_poly.pdbx_seq_one_letter_code
_entity_poly.pdbx_strand_id
1 'polypeptide(L)'
;MTQADVENYLWDVQSRLRSNKHRRGRIVEELRNHIEDGIVEYSSAGMPESEAAALVIEQLGPADQVAASFDTADDQVSAGSARTSWLPVVIPVGWTAITVALLVNSSGRRSPAASPSRSHTRAPSGRQLTAAG
;
A
#
# COMPACT_ATOMS: atom_id res chain seq x y z
N MET A 1 -6.15 3.37 -4.50
CA MET A 1 -6.88 4.50 -3.89
C MET A 1 -6.11 5.80 -4.12
N THR A 2 -6.79 6.94 -4.16
CA THR A 2 -6.21 8.26 -4.48
C THR A 2 -6.32 9.21 -3.28
N GLN A 3 -5.59 10.34 -3.33
CA GLN A 3 -5.73 11.40 -2.33
C GLN A 3 -7.17 11.92 -2.23
N ALA A 4 -7.89 11.98 -3.35
CA ALA A 4 -9.29 12.39 -3.35
C ALA A 4 -10.19 11.43 -2.54
N ASP A 5 -9.88 10.13 -2.55
CA ASP A 5 -10.63 9.14 -1.78
C ASP A 5 -10.38 9.30 -0.27
N VAL A 6 -9.14 9.62 0.13
CA VAL A 6 -8.80 9.94 1.53
C VAL A 6 -9.57 11.18 2.00
N GLU A 7 -9.58 12.25 1.21
CA GLU A 7 -10.34 13.46 1.53
C GLU A 7 -11.84 13.21 1.62
N ASN A 8 -12.39 12.40 0.71
CA ASN A 8 -13.80 12.01 0.75
C ASN A 8 -14.14 11.24 2.03
N TYR A 9 -13.27 10.31 2.44
CA TYR A 9 -13.42 9.58 3.70
C TYR A 9 -13.37 10.51 4.93
N LEU A 10 -12.41 11.43 4.98
CA LEU A 10 -12.28 12.40 6.07
C LEU A 10 -13.49 13.34 6.13
N TRP A 11 -13.98 13.79 4.97
CA TRP A 11 -15.20 14.57 4.87
C TRP A 11 -16.43 13.78 5.36
N ASP A 12 -16.49 12.50 5.02
CA ASP A 12 -17.54 11.61 5.49
C ASP A 12 -17.54 11.46 7.02
N VAL A 13 -16.38 11.23 7.63
CA VAL A 13 -16.26 11.22 9.11
C VAL A 13 -16.67 12.58 9.67
N GLN A 14 -16.16 13.67 9.11
CA GLN A 14 -16.44 15.02 9.56
C GLN A 14 -17.95 15.33 9.58
N SER A 15 -18.67 15.00 8.52
CA SER A 15 -20.10 15.27 8.39
C SER A 15 -20.96 14.51 9.40
N ARG A 16 -20.45 13.38 9.92
CA ARG A 16 -21.17 12.49 10.85
C ARG A 16 -20.87 12.78 12.32
N LEU A 17 -19.75 13.43 12.63
CA LEU A 17 -19.39 13.83 13.99
C LEU A 17 -20.41 14.83 14.57
N ARG A 18 -20.99 14.50 15.73
CA ARG A 18 -21.95 15.35 16.45
C ARG A 18 -21.28 16.43 17.30
N SER A 19 -19.96 16.35 17.43
CA SER A 19 -19.10 17.27 18.18
C SER A 19 -19.12 18.71 17.65
N ASN A 20 -18.71 19.66 18.50
CA ASN A 20 -18.57 21.06 18.09
C ASN A 20 -17.48 21.26 17.01
N LYS A 21 -17.52 22.40 16.30
CA LYS A 21 -16.64 22.68 15.16
C LYS A 21 -15.14 22.54 15.47
N HIS A 22 -14.70 22.98 16.65
CA HIS A 22 -13.29 22.92 17.03
C HIS A 22 -12.84 21.47 17.30
N ARG A 23 -13.62 20.70 18.08
CA ARG A 23 -13.31 19.30 18.35
C ARG A 23 -13.33 18.47 17.07
N ARG A 24 -14.35 18.66 16.23
CA ARG A 24 -14.45 18.02 14.92
C ARG A 24 -13.24 18.32 14.03
N GLY A 25 -12.75 19.57 14.02
CA GLY A 25 -11.52 19.93 13.31
C GLY A 25 -10.31 19.16 13.83
N ARG A 26 -10.14 19.05 15.15
CA ARG A 26 -9.04 18.28 15.75
C ARG A 26 -9.11 16.79 15.42
N ILE A 27 -10.29 16.17 15.50
CA ILE A 27 -10.46 14.74 15.19
C ILE A 27 -10.09 14.45 13.73
N VAL A 28 -10.56 15.29 12.80
CA VAL A 28 -10.25 15.12 11.37
C VAL A 28 -8.75 15.29 11.12
N GLU A 29 -8.10 16.22 11.79
CA GLU A 29 -6.65 16.41 11.69
C GLU A 29 -5.87 15.22 12.26
N GLU A 30 -6.30 14.68 13.40
CA GLU A 30 -5.69 13.47 13.99
C GLU A 30 -5.85 12.26 13.05
N LEU A 31 -7.03 12.07 12.46
CA LEU A 31 -7.26 11.01 11.49
C LEU A 31 -6.43 11.20 10.21
N ARG A 32 -6.29 12.43 9.71
CA ARG A 32 -5.43 12.74 8.57
C ARG A 32 -3.99 12.33 8.86
N ASN A 33 -3.43 12.82 9.97
CA ASN A 33 -2.07 12.50 10.36
C ASN A 33 -1.87 10.99 10.52
N HIS A 34 -2.82 10.29 11.14
CA HIS A 34 -2.76 8.84 11.27
C HIS A 34 -2.77 8.11 9.92
N ILE A 35 -3.58 8.57 8.95
CA ILE A 35 -3.60 8.01 7.60
C ILE A 35 -2.26 8.26 6.90
N GLU A 36 -1.73 9.48 6.98
CA GLU A 36 -0.45 9.86 6.38
C GLU A 36 0.71 9.05 6.98
N ASP A 37 0.76 8.91 8.31
CA ASP A 37 1.75 8.10 9.02
C ASP A 37 1.69 6.63 8.57
N GLY A 38 0.49 6.06 8.49
CA GLY A 38 0.28 4.69 8.03
C GLY A 38 0.71 4.49 6.56
N ILE A 39 0.41 5.45 5.68
CA ILE A 39 0.87 5.42 4.28
C ILE A 39 2.39 5.43 4.21
N VAL A 40 3.04 6.29 4.98
CA VAL A 40 4.51 6.35 5.06
C VAL A 40 5.08 5.03 5.57
N GLU A 41 4.47 4.44 6.60
CA GLU A 41 4.90 3.16 7.16
C GLU A 41 4.85 2.04 6.10
N TYR A 42 3.70 1.79 5.48
CA TYR A 42 3.55 0.72 4.48
C TYR A 42 4.37 0.99 3.22
N SER A 43 4.45 2.25 2.76
CA SER A 43 5.27 2.58 1.59
C SER A 43 6.76 2.42 1.85
N SER A 44 7.23 2.70 3.06
CA SER A 44 8.61 2.43 3.47
C SER A 44 8.94 0.93 3.47
N ALA A 45 7.93 0.07 3.63
CA ALA A 45 8.02 -1.38 3.50
C ALA A 45 7.92 -1.88 2.04
N GLY A 46 7.81 -0.96 1.06
CA GLY A 46 7.77 -1.28 -0.38
C GLY A 46 6.37 -1.43 -0.97
N MET A 47 5.31 -1.14 -0.21
CA MET A 47 3.94 -1.13 -0.73
C MET A 47 3.68 0.12 -1.59
N PRO A 48 2.96 0.02 -2.72
CA PRO A 48 2.50 1.19 -3.45
C PRO A 48 1.66 2.11 -2.56
N GLU A 49 1.88 3.42 -2.63
CA GLU A 49 1.19 4.42 -1.81
C GLU A 49 -0.34 4.32 -1.91
N SER A 50 -0.85 4.03 -3.12
CA SER A 50 -2.28 3.89 -3.39
C SER A 50 -2.92 2.64 -2.77
N GLU A 51 -2.13 1.61 -2.49
CA GLU A 51 -2.52 0.37 -1.80
C GLU A 51 -2.38 0.55 -0.28
N ALA A 52 -1.30 1.19 0.16
CA ALA A 52 -1.08 1.58 1.55
C ALA A 52 -2.23 2.44 2.09
N ALA A 53 -2.65 3.46 1.33
CA ALA A 53 -3.79 4.29 1.69
C ALA A 53 -5.07 3.46 1.84
N ALA A 54 -5.33 2.54 0.89
CA ALA A 54 -6.52 1.70 0.91
C ALA A 54 -6.56 0.83 2.17
N LEU A 55 -5.43 0.21 2.49
CA LEU A 55 -5.27 -0.65 3.65
C LEU A 55 -5.45 0.11 4.96
N VAL A 56 -4.89 1.32 5.09
CA VAL A 56 -5.03 2.12 6.31
C VAL A 56 -6.49 2.55 6.53
N ILE A 57 -7.21 2.97 5.48
CA ILE A 57 -8.63 3.28 5.61
C ILE A 57 -9.46 2.04 5.92
N GLU A 58 -9.16 0.89 5.31
CA GLU A 58 -9.81 -0.37 5.64
C GLU A 58 -9.63 -0.75 7.12
N GLN A 59 -8.44 -0.52 7.68
CA GLN A 59 -8.14 -0.76 9.10
C GLN A 59 -8.88 0.19 10.04
N LEU A 60 -9.07 1.45 9.66
CA LEU A 60 -9.92 2.39 10.40
C LEU A 60 -11.39 1.95 10.38
N GLY A 61 -11.83 1.40 9.25
CA GLY A 61 -13.18 0.92 9.05
C GLY A 61 -14.15 2.00 8.55
N PRO A 62 -15.46 1.71 8.56
CA PRO A 62 -16.49 2.59 8.02
C PRO A 62 -16.57 3.95 8.74
N ALA A 63 -16.72 5.04 7.98
CA ALA A 63 -16.70 6.40 8.49
C ALA A 63 -17.76 6.69 9.58
N ASP A 64 -18.91 6.03 9.52
CA ASP A 64 -19.97 6.10 10.53
C ASP A 64 -19.57 5.43 11.85
N GLN A 65 -18.87 4.30 11.80
CA GLN A 65 -18.35 3.63 13.00
C GLN A 65 -17.22 4.44 13.64
N VAL A 66 -16.32 4.99 12.83
CA VAL A 66 -15.26 5.88 13.31
C VAL A 66 -15.86 7.11 13.98
N ALA A 67 -16.81 7.82 13.34
CA ALA A 67 -17.47 8.97 13.96
C ALA A 67 -18.19 8.61 15.28
N ALA A 68 -18.92 7.48 15.31
CA ALA A 68 -19.62 7.02 16.51
C ALA A 68 -18.66 6.73 17.69
N SER A 69 -17.47 6.20 17.42
CA SER A 69 -16.44 5.94 18.44
C SER A 69 -16.00 7.21 19.17
N PHE A 70 -15.86 8.33 18.44
CA PHE A 70 -15.44 9.62 19.01
C PHE A 70 -16.54 10.33 19.77
N ASP A 71 -17.80 10.12 19.38
CA ASP A 71 -18.96 10.67 20.08
C ASP A 71 -19.27 9.86 21.36
N THR A 72 -19.14 8.52 21.33
CA THR A 72 -19.31 7.67 22.53
C THR A 72 -18.27 7.97 23.61
N ALA A 73 -17.06 8.35 23.21
CA ALA A 73 -16.02 8.80 24.14
C ALA A 73 -16.41 10.08 24.90
N ASP A 74 -17.16 10.99 24.27
CA ASP A 74 -17.61 12.25 24.91
C ASP A 74 -18.73 12.02 25.93
N ASP A 75 -19.65 11.10 25.63
CA ASP A 75 -20.76 10.77 26.52
C ASP A 75 -20.24 10.18 27.85
N GLN A 76 -19.12 9.46 27.81
CA GLN A 76 -18.48 8.88 29.00
C GLN A 76 -17.72 9.89 29.86
N VAL A 77 -17.29 11.03 29.31
CA VAL A 77 -16.62 12.09 30.10
C VAL A 77 -17.64 12.96 30.87
N SER A 78 -18.88 13.02 30.40
CA SER A 78 -19.96 13.79 31.03
C SER A 78 -20.67 13.04 32.17
N ALA A 79 -20.57 11.70 32.20
CA ALA A 79 -21.18 10.85 33.22
C ALA A 79 -20.16 10.49 34.33
N GLY A 80 -19.94 11.41 35.26
CA GLY A 80 -19.45 11.20 36.63
C GLY A 80 -18.49 10.03 36.96
N SER A 81 -17.28 10.39 37.39
CA SER A 81 -16.41 9.66 38.33
C SER A 81 -15.56 8.48 37.82
N ALA A 82 -14.26 8.76 37.73
CA ALA A 82 -13.11 7.89 38.00
C ALA A 82 -13.07 6.50 37.35
N ARG A 83 -12.21 6.35 36.33
CA ARG A 83 -11.05 5.43 36.36
C ARG A 83 -10.17 5.60 35.12
N THR A 84 -8.93 5.99 35.37
CA THR A 84 -7.75 5.69 34.56
C THR A 84 -7.78 4.22 34.08
N SER A 85 -7.76 3.97 32.78
CA SER A 85 -6.92 2.95 32.11
C SER A 85 -7.29 2.91 30.61
N TRP A 86 -6.46 3.47 29.73
CA TRP A 86 -5.45 2.76 28.93
C TRP A 86 -5.99 2.32 27.58
N LEU A 87 -5.43 2.93 26.53
CA LEU A 87 -5.15 2.30 25.24
C LEU A 87 -5.07 0.76 25.36
N PRO A 88 -5.73 -0.01 24.48
CA PRO A 88 -5.04 -1.17 23.96
C PRO A 88 -3.92 -0.66 23.06
N VAL A 89 -2.69 -0.73 23.58
CA VAL A 89 -1.50 -0.97 22.78
C VAL A 89 -1.81 -2.16 21.88
N VAL A 90 -1.87 -1.95 20.57
CA VAL A 90 -1.83 -3.04 19.59
C VAL A 90 -0.46 -2.98 18.92
N ILE A 91 0.54 -3.62 19.53
CA ILE A 91 1.83 -3.95 18.93
C ILE A 91 2.17 -5.37 19.42
N PRO A 92 2.75 -6.29 18.63
CA PRO A 92 2.47 -6.74 17.26
C PRO A 92 2.39 -8.29 17.22
N VAL A 93 1.39 -8.91 16.58
CA VAL A 93 1.44 -10.36 16.32
C VAL A 93 1.93 -10.57 14.89
N GLY A 94 3.24 -10.73 14.76
CA GLY A 94 3.81 -11.36 13.58
C GLY A 94 3.23 -12.77 13.44
N TRP A 95 2.51 -13.02 12.35
CA TRP A 95 2.45 -14.27 11.57
C TRP A 95 1.25 -14.24 10.60
N THR A 96 1.35 -13.41 9.57
CA THR A 96 1.06 -13.93 8.24
C THR A 96 2.24 -13.59 7.36
N ALA A 97 3.22 -14.48 7.35
CA ALA A 97 4.10 -14.66 6.22
C ALA A 97 3.22 -15.06 5.02
N ILE A 98 2.56 -14.09 4.39
CA ILE A 98 2.10 -14.27 3.03
C ILE A 98 3.37 -14.16 2.18
N THR A 99 3.96 -15.32 1.92
CA THR A 99 4.97 -15.49 0.88
C THR A 99 4.26 -15.29 -0.45
N VAL A 100 4.12 -14.04 -0.90
CA VAL A 100 3.94 -13.80 -2.34
C VAL A 100 5.30 -13.97 -2.99
N ALA A 101 5.63 -15.23 -3.22
CA ALA A 101 6.56 -15.63 -4.25
C ALA A 101 5.85 -15.43 -5.60
N LEU A 102 5.76 -14.19 -6.08
CA LEU A 102 5.40 -13.90 -7.47
C LEU A 102 6.41 -12.90 -8.06
N LEU A 103 7.56 -13.48 -8.41
CA LEU A 103 8.12 -13.40 -9.75
C LEU A 103 8.11 -12.03 -10.44
N VAL A 104 8.84 -11.06 -9.90
CA VAL A 104 9.42 -9.99 -10.73
C VAL A 104 10.88 -9.78 -10.31
N ASN A 105 11.67 -10.86 -10.37
CA ASN A 105 13.12 -10.70 -10.36
C ASN A 105 13.59 -10.33 -11.76
N SER A 106 13.67 -9.02 -11.96
CA SER A 106 14.79 -8.33 -12.61
C SER A 106 15.63 -9.15 -13.61
N SER A 107 15.29 -9.03 -14.90
CA SER A 107 16.33 -9.04 -15.94
C SER A 107 16.76 -7.60 -16.21
N GLY A 108 17.27 -6.97 -15.16
CA GLY A 108 18.01 -5.72 -15.26
C GLY A 108 19.36 -5.98 -15.92
N ARG A 109 19.47 -5.54 -17.17
CA ARG A 109 20.65 -4.92 -17.81
C ARG A 109 22.03 -5.29 -17.23
N ARG A 110 22.80 -6.00 -18.06
CA ARG A 110 24.24 -5.76 -18.31
C ARG A 110 24.46 -6.07 -19.79
N SER A 111 24.45 -5.05 -20.64
CA SER A 111 25.60 -4.24 -21.06
C SER A 111 26.19 -4.73 -22.40
N PRO A 112 26.59 -3.81 -23.27
CA PRO A 112 26.95 -4.05 -24.67
C PRO A 112 28.44 -4.44 -24.82
N ALA A 113 28.79 -4.79 -26.06
CA ALA A 113 30.14 -5.00 -26.61
C ALA A 113 30.72 -6.42 -26.52
N ALA A 114 30.53 -7.18 -27.60
CA ALA A 114 31.60 -7.89 -28.29
C ALA A 114 31.10 -8.37 -29.67
N SER A 115 31.26 -7.54 -30.70
CA SER A 115 31.59 -8.09 -32.03
C SER A 115 33.03 -8.59 -31.92
N PRO A 116 33.35 -9.82 -32.37
CA PRO A 116 33.75 -9.93 -33.76
C PRO A 116 33.45 -11.28 -34.46
N SER A 117 33.35 -11.17 -35.78
CA SER A 117 33.88 -12.08 -36.81
C SER A 117 33.26 -13.46 -37.07
N ARG A 118 33.00 -13.63 -38.38
CA ARG A 118 33.11 -14.86 -39.18
C ARG A 118 32.06 -15.94 -38.91
N SER A 119 31.48 -16.60 -39.90
CA SER A 119 31.62 -16.55 -41.35
C SER A 119 30.57 -17.53 -41.89
N HIS A 120 29.58 -17.06 -42.63
CA HIS A 120 28.79 -17.93 -43.51
C HIS A 120 28.53 -17.21 -44.83
N THR A 121 29.62 -17.01 -45.55
CA THR A 121 29.60 -16.90 -47.01
C THR A 121 29.82 -18.30 -47.55
N ARG A 122 28.86 -18.78 -48.38
CA ARG A 122 29.05 -19.54 -49.63
C ARG A 122 28.07 -20.71 -49.77
N ALA A 123 27.00 -20.47 -50.52
CA ALA A 123 26.50 -21.43 -51.52
C ALA A 123 27.35 -21.29 -52.81
N PRO A 124 27.20 -22.08 -53.89
CA PRO A 124 26.53 -23.37 -54.08
C PRO A 124 27.42 -24.40 -54.84
N SER A 125 26.81 -25.53 -55.21
CA SER A 125 27.09 -26.31 -56.43
C SER A 125 28.21 -27.36 -56.41
N GLY A 126 27.81 -28.61 -56.65
CA GLY A 126 28.45 -29.44 -57.66
C GLY A 126 29.05 -30.76 -57.20
N ARG A 127 28.60 -31.83 -57.88
CA ARG A 127 29.41 -32.96 -58.37
C ARG A 127 29.52 -34.19 -57.45
N GLN A 128 28.51 -35.06 -57.56
CA GLN A 128 28.69 -36.51 -57.40
C GLN A 128 29.21 -37.07 -58.72
N LEU A 129 30.40 -37.68 -58.67
CA LEU A 129 31.06 -38.45 -59.72
C LEU A 129 30.84 -39.94 -59.40
N THR A 130 30.30 -40.71 -60.34
CA THR A 130 30.53 -42.16 -60.51
C THR A 130 30.11 -42.51 -61.94
N ALA A 131 30.69 -43.42 -62.69
CA ALA A 131 31.99 -44.05 -62.77
C ALA A 131 31.99 -44.77 -64.13
N ALA A 132 33.14 -44.86 -64.78
CA ALA A 132 33.36 -45.72 -65.95
C ALA A 132 33.53 -47.18 -65.52
N GLY A 133 33.10 -48.10 -66.38
CA GLY A 133 33.25 -49.55 -66.26
C GLY A 133 32.42 -50.25 -67.31
#